data_AF-A0A1B2DZF0-F1
#
_entry.id   AF-A0A1B2DZF0-F1
#
_cell.length_a   1.000
_cell.length_b   1.000
_cell.length_c   1.000
_cell.angle_alpha   90.00
_cell.angle_beta   90.00
_cell.angle_gamma   90.00
#
_symmetry.space_group_name_H-M   'P 1'
#
loop_
_entity.id
_entity.type
_entity.pdbx_description
1 polymer ?
#
loop_
_entity_poly.entity_id
_entity_poly.type
_entity_poly.pdbx_seq_one_letter_code
_entity_poly.pdbx_strand_id
1 'polypeptide(L)'
;MEKMNYSDLFVEDDIHTGEHIFYSDKNKTVPFNGTVVDYNNGVLVWEFEVHDGFKTGIERIYYPTGELKEINETDHNTTNGIAKEFYRNGQLRSQSIVIRNVHINTIFYDETGNIAEIWEISGEGPSYYVVRDRLAEYRSRYKLEH
;
A
#
# COMPACT_ATOMS: atom_id res chain seq x y z
N MET A 1 -6.49 -10.47 16.14
CA MET A 1 -5.60 -10.65 14.98
C MET A 1 -4.20 -10.84 15.52
N GLU A 2 -3.48 -11.89 15.11
CA GLU A 2 -2.11 -12.16 15.55
C GLU A 2 -1.18 -11.03 15.08
N LYS A 3 -0.20 -10.63 15.91
CA LYS A 3 0.75 -9.58 15.58
C LYS A 3 2.17 -10.13 15.72
N MET A 4 2.98 -10.01 14.68
CA MET A 4 4.32 -10.61 14.62
C MET A 4 5.35 -9.58 14.09
N ASN A 5 6.60 -9.64 14.57
CA ASN A 5 7.64 -8.80 13.98
C ASN A 5 8.06 -9.36 12.62
N TYR A 6 8.39 -8.48 11.69
CA TYR A 6 8.88 -8.85 10.37
C TYR A 6 10.10 -9.78 10.45
N SER A 7 11.00 -9.55 11.42
CA SER A 7 12.18 -10.38 11.66
C SER A 7 11.89 -11.81 12.11
N ASP A 8 10.68 -12.06 12.62
CA ASP A 8 10.27 -13.37 13.16
C ASP A 8 9.60 -14.25 12.08
N LEU A 9 9.28 -13.67 10.92
CA LEU A 9 8.65 -14.34 9.79
C LEU A 9 9.68 -14.97 8.84
N PHE A 10 9.23 -15.99 8.13
CA PHE A 10 9.97 -16.60 7.03
C PHE A 10 9.36 -16.15 5.72
N VAL A 11 10.20 -15.72 4.77
CA VAL A 11 9.75 -15.19 3.48
C VAL A 11 10.25 -16.07 2.33
N GLU A 12 9.39 -16.24 1.34
CA GLU A 12 9.71 -16.82 0.04
C GLU A 12 9.18 -15.92 -1.07
N ASP A 13 9.84 -15.93 -2.22
CA ASP A 13 9.31 -15.24 -3.40
C ASP A 13 8.50 -16.25 -4.23
N ASP A 14 7.26 -15.90 -4.55
CA ASP A 14 6.46 -16.67 -5.49
C ASP A 14 7.17 -16.71 -6.84
N ILE A 15 7.47 -17.90 -7.34
CA ILE A 15 8.25 -18.09 -8.56
C ILE A 15 7.54 -17.61 -9.84
N HIS A 16 6.22 -17.37 -9.80
CA HIS A 16 5.42 -16.90 -10.93
C HIS A 16 5.19 -15.39 -10.90
N THR A 17 4.94 -14.82 -9.72
CA THR A 17 4.62 -13.39 -9.56
C THR A 17 5.82 -12.57 -9.08
N GLY A 18 6.82 -13.19 -8.47
CA GLY A 18 7.94 -12.54 -7.80
C GLY A 18 7.54 -11.88 -6.48
N GLU A 19 6.35 -12.17 -5.96
CA GLU A 19 5.81 -11.54 -4.77
C GLU A 19 6.20 -12.29 -3.50
N HIS A 20 6.37 -11.57 -2.40
CA HIS A 20 6.73 -12.18 -1.12
C HIS A 20 5.55 -12.93 -0.49
N ILE A 21 5.78 -14.19 -0.11
CA ILE A 21 4.88 -15.00 0.70
C ILE A 21 5.45 -15.10 2.12
N PHE A 22 4.65 -14.72 3.11
CA PHE A 22 5.00 -14.72 4.53
C PHE A 22 4.53 -16.01 5.21
N TYR A 23 5.42 -16.65 5.97
CA TYR A 23 5.17 -17.89 6.69
C TYR A 23 5.48 -17.74 8.18
N SER A 24 4.68 -18.43 9.00
CA SER A 24 4.85 -18.49 10.46
C SER A 24 5.86 -19.53 10.93
N ASP A 25 6.30 -20.42 10.04
CA ASP A 25 7.21 -21.52 10.36
C ASP A 25 8.44 -21.55 9.44
N LYS A 26 9.56 -22.05 9.98
CA LYS A 26 10.83 -22.13 9.26
C LYS A 26 10.77 -23.01 8.01
N ASN A 27 9.90 -24.02 8.00
CA ASN A 27 9.75 -24.92 6.87
C ASN A 27 8.84 -24.34 5.78
N LYS A 28 8.28 -23.13 5.98
CA LYS A 28 7.42 -22.41 5.04
C LYS A 28 6.20 -23.23 4.62
N THR A 29 5.54 -23.85 5.60
CA THR A 29 4.38 -24.72 5.39
C THR A 29 3.06 -24.08 5.82
N VAL A 30 3.12 -23.05 6.66
CA VAL A 30 1.96 -22.38 7.24
C VAL A 30 2.01 -20.89 6.87
N PRO A 31 1.24 -20.48 5.85
CA PRO A 31 1.11 -19.07 5.47
C PRO A 31 0.62 -18.23 6.65
N PHE A 32 1.26 -17.08 6.85
CA PHE A 32 0.97 -16.20 7.97
C PHE A 32 -0.36 -15.47 7.75
N ASN A 33 -1.11 -15.27 8.83
CA ASN A 33 -2.37 -14.54 8.84
C ASN A 33 -2.40 -13.62 10.05
N GLY A 34 -2.33 -12.31 9.84
CA GLY A 34 -2.26 -11.35 10.92
C GLY A 34 -1.64 -10.02 10.52
N THR A 35 -1.16 -9.28 11.51
CA THR A 35 -0.46 -8.00 11.32
C THR A 35 1.03 -8.20 11.49
N VAL A 36 1.81 -7.76 10.53
CA VAL A 36 3.26 -7.71 10.61
C VAL A 36 3.69 -6.31 10.99
N VAL A 37 4.69 -6.20 11.86
CA VAL A 37 5.30 -4.92 12.25
C VAL A 37 6.80 -4.95 12.17
N ASP A 38 7.40 -3.81 11.86
CA ASP A 38 8.84 -3.63 11.91
C ASP A 38 9.22 -2.40 12.73
N TYR A 39 10.29 -2.54 13.52
CA TYR A 39 10.78 -1.51 14.42
C TYR A 39 12.23 -1.18 14.11
N ASN A 40 12.51 0.11 13.97
CA ASN A 40 13.88 0.62 13.88
C ASN A 40 14.26 1.29 15.19
N ASN A 41 15.27 0.77 15.89
CA ASN A 41 15.71 1.27 17.20
C ASN A 41 14.55 1.43 18.22
N GLY A 42 13.58 0.51 18.20
CA GLY A 42 12.41 0.53 19.08
C GLY A 42 11.27 1.44 18.62
N VAL A 43 11.40 2.15 17.50
CA VAL A 43 10.34 2.97 16.89
C VAL A 43 9.66 2.19 15.79
N LEU A 44 8.33 2.14 15.79
CA LEU A 44 7.55 1.48 14.73
C LEU A 44 7.76 2.24 13.42
N VAL A 45 8.22 1.54 12.38
CA VAL A 45 8.50 2.13 11.05
C VAL A 45 7.61 1.55 9.96
N TRP A 46 7.08 0.36 10.16
CA TRP A 46 6.24 -0.32 9.16
C TRP A 46 5.23 -1.25 9.84
N GLU A 47 4.01 -1.27 9.32
CA GLU A 47 2.95 -2.17 9.74
C GLU A 47 2.12 -2.58 8.52
N PHE A 48 1.79 -3.85 8.36
CA PHE A 48 0.89 -4.29 7.28
C PHE A 48 0.09 -5.53 7.65
N GLU A 49 -1.08 -5.67 7.03
CA GLU A 49 -1.94 -6.83 7.17
C GLU A 49 -1.56 -7.92 6.16
N VAL A 50 -1.55 -9.17 6.61
CA VAL A 50 -1.24 -10.36 5.82
C VAL A 50 -2.39 -11.34 5.95
N HIS A 51 -2.85 -11.83 4.81
CA HIS A 51 -3.84 -12.88 4.71
C HIS A 51 -3.32 -13.96 3.74
N ASP A 52 -3.35 -15.21 4.19
CA ASP A 52 -2.83 -16.37 3.46
C ASP A 52 -1.39 -16.21 2.96
N GLY A 53 -0.56 -15.52 3.76
CA GLY A 53 0.83 -15.24 3.41
C GLY A 53 1.03 -14.07 2.45
N PHE A 54 -0.01 -13.40 1.95
CA PHE A 54 0.10 -12.23 1.07
C PHE A 54 -0.33 -10.95 1.78
N LYS A 55 0.34 -9.82 1.52
CA LYS A 55 -0.14 -8.53 2.03
C LYS A 55 -1.50 -8.19 1.46
N THR A 56 -2.50 -8.15 2.32
CA THR A 56 -3.90 -7.91 1.95
C THR A 56 -4.57 -7.19 3.10
N GLY A 57 -5.09 -6.00 2.83
CA GLY A 57 -5.63 -5.09 3.84
C GLY A 57 -4.83 -3.79 3.91
N ILE A 58 -4.60 -3.26 5.10
CA ILE A 58 -3.94 -1.96 5.27
C ILE A 58 -2.44 -2.09 5.53
N GLU A 59 -1.64 -1.35 4.77
CA GLU A 59 -0.24 -1.08 5.05
C GLU A 59 -0.08 0.37 5.59
N ARG A 60 0.76 0.54 6.60
CA ARG A 60 1.13 1.82 7.19
C ARG A 60 2.65 1.93 7.26
N ILE A 61 3.17 3.05 6.76
CA ILE A 61 4.59 3.38 6.85
C ILE A 61 4.71 4.60 7.73
N TYR A 62 5.71 4.60 8.62
CA TYR A 62 5.94 5.67 9.56
C TYR A 62 7.30 6.33 9.29
N TYR A 63 7.41 7.61 9.60
CA TYR A 63 8.71 8.27 9.65
C TYR A 63 9.60 7.62 10.71
N PRO A 64 10.94 7.74 10.62
CA PRO A 64 11.85 7.23 11.65
C PRO A 64 11.61 7.81 13.06
N THR A 65 10.88 8.91 13.13
CA THR A 65 10.44 9.62 14.34
C THR A 65 9.12 9.08 14.91
N GLY A 66 8.42 8.20 14.19
CA GLY A 66 7.20 7.50 14.62
C GLY A 66 5.89 8.12 14.12
N GLU A 67 5.90 9.28 13.47
CA GLU A 67 4.68 9.84 12.86
C GLU A 67 4.27 9.05 11.61
N LEU A 68 2.97 8.98 11.36
CA LEU A 68 2.42 8.32 10.17
C LEU A 68 2.88 9.04 8.90
N LYS A 69 3.46 8.29 7.97
CA LYS A 69 3.94 8.79 6.68
C LYS A 69 3.00 8.39 5.55
N GLU A 70 2.63 7.13 5.47
CA GLU A 70 1.78 6.60 4.39
C GLU A 70 0.75 5.59 4.93
N ILE A 71 -0.40 5.52 4.27
CA ILE A 71 -1.40 4.45 4.42
C ILE A 71 -1.76 3.96 3.02
N ASN A 72 -1.63 2.66 2.78
CA ASN A 72 -1.91 2.04 1.48
C ASN A 72 -2.92 0.89 1.66
N GLU A 73 -3.95 0.86 0.81
CA GLU A 73 -4.78 -0.33 0.63
C GLU A 73 -4.03 -1.33 -0.25
N THR A 74 -3.81 -2.52 0.28
CA THR A 74 -3.05 -3.60 -0.35
C THR A 74 -3.94 -4.79 -0.63
N ASP A 75 -3.70 -5.43 -1.77
CA ASP A 75 -4.34 -6.65 -2.21
C ASP A 75 -3.29 -7.49 -2.93
N HIS A 76 -3.03 -8.69 -2.42
CA HIS A 76 -2.01 -9.60 -2.93
C HIS A 76 -0.66 -8.92 -3.20
N ASN A 77 -0.04 -8.34 -2.17
CA ASN A 77 1.27 -7.67 -2.26
C ASN A 77 1.35 -6.43 -3.16
N THR A 78 0.24 -6.00 -3.75
CA THR A 78 0.18 -4.77 -4.55
C THR A 78 -0.72 -3.74 -3.90
N THR A 79 -0.37 -2.46 -4.03
CA THR A 79 -1.26 -1.36 -3.67
C THR A 79 -2.41 -1.31 -4.67
N ASN A 80 -3.63 -1.47 -4.18
CA ASN A 80 -4.81 -1.63 -5.02
C ASN A 80 -6.04 -1.04 -4.31
N GLY A 81 -6.25 0.26 -4.47
CA GLY A 81 -7.28 1.00 -3.75
C GLY A 81 -6.82 2.42 -3.47
N ILE A 82 -7.09 2.90 -2.25
CA ILE A 82 -6.67 4.23 -1.80
C ILE A 82 -5.26 4.17 -1.20
N ALA A 83 -4.40 5.08 -1.65
CA ALA A 83 -3.11 5.38 -1.02
C ALA A 83 -3.12 6.83 -0.50
N LYS A 84 -2.54 7.07 0.68
CA LYS A 84 -2.46 8.38 1.31
C LYS A 84 -1.05 8.62 1.82
N GLU A 85 -0.54 9.82 1.58
CA GLU A 85 0.72 10.30 2.16
C GLU A 85 0.44 11.48 3.08
N PHE A 86 1.22 11.62 4.15
CA PHE A 86 1.10 12.67 5.15
C PHE A 86 2.41 13.44 5.31
N TYR A 87 2.29 14.75 5.51
CA TYR A 87 3.38 15.58 5.99
C TYR A 87 3.73 15.20 7.44
N ARG A 88 4.94 15.56 7.90
CA ARG A 88 5.36 15.34 9.29
C ARG A 88 4.46 16.03 10.32
N ASN A 89 3.77 17.10 9.94
CA ASN A 89 2.79 17.78 10.79
C ASN A 89 1.44 17.03 10.91
N GLY A 90 1.31 15.86 10.25
CA GLY A 90 0.10 15.02 10.24
C GLY A 90 -0.95 15.43 9.21
N GLN A 91 -0.74 16.51 8.46
CA GLN A 91 -1.66 16.91 7.40
C GLN A 91 -1.51 16.00 6.18
N LEU A 92 -2.63 15.79 5.48
CA LEU A 92 -2.66 15.02 4.25
C LEU A 92 -1.82 15.73 3.19
N ARG A 93 -0.85 15.02 2.62
CA ARG A 93 0.02 15.50 1.53
C ARG A 93 -0.50 15.06 0.18
N SER A 94 -0.95 13.82 0.07
CA SER A 94 -1.55 13.32 -1.16
C SER A 94 -2.56 12.22 -0.87
N GLN A 95 -3.54 12.09 -1.76
CA GLN A 95 -4.44 10.95 -1.82
C GLN A 95 -4.52 10.45 -3.25
N SER A 96 -4.18 9.19 -3.46
CA SER A 96 -4.20 8.54 -4.76
C SER A 96 -5.20 7.40 -4.82
N ILE A 97 -5.75 7.19 -6.00
CA ILE A 97 -6.38 5.93 -6.39
C ILE A 97 -5.36 5.13 -7.19
N VAL A 98 -5.13 3.88 -6.79
CA VAL A 98 -4.06 3.03 -7.30
C VAL A 98 -4.62 1.68 -7.74
N ILE A 99 -4.16 1.17 -8.87
CA ILE A 99 -4.47 -0.18 -9.37
C ILE A 99 -3.16 -0.90 -9.62
N ARG A 100 -2.91 -2.00 -8.90
CA ARG A 100 -1.69 -2.81 -9.04
C ARG A 100 -0.41 -1.96 -9.06
N ASN A 101 -0.23 -1.13 -8.02
CA ASN A 101 0.88 -0.18 -7.88
C ASN A 101 0.93 0.98 -8.89
N VAL A 102 -0.04 1.10 -9.81
CA VAL A 102 -0.12 2.22 -10.76
C VAL A 102 -1.14 3.24 -10.26
N HIS A 103 -0.69 4.47 -9.99
CA HIS A 103 -1.57 5.58 -9.64
C HIS A 103 -2.40 5.97 -10.88
N ILE A 104 -3.72 6.02 -10.73
CA ILE A 104 -4.62 6.45 -11.80
C ILE A 104 -5.12 7.88 -11.61
N ASN A 105 -5.21 8.34 -10.36
CA ASN A 105 -5.57 9.69 -9.98
C ASN A 105 -4.86 10.02 -8.67
N THR A 106 -4.36 11.24 -8.53
CA THR A 106 -3.76 11.75 -7.30
C THR A 106 -4.15 13.19 -7.06
N ILE A 107 -4.64 13.48 -5.87
CA ILE A 107 -4.84 14.84 -5.37
C ILE A 107 -3.69 15.16 -4.43
N PHE A 108 -2.95 16.22 -4.73
CA PHE A 108 -1.89 16.75 -3.89
C PHE A 108 -2.39 17.95 -3.11
N TYR A 109 -1.99 18.03 -1.85
CA TYR A 109 -2.35 19.10 -0.93
C TYR A 109 -1.09 19.81 -0.44
N ASP A 110 -1.20 21.10 -0.17
CA ASP A 110 -0.15 21.86 0.51
C ASP A 110 -0.17 21.62 2.04
N GLU A 111 0.81 22.17 2.77
CA GLU A 111 0.91 22.07 4.23
C GLU A 111 -0.18 22.85 5.00
N THR A 112 -1.14 23.44 4.30
CA THR A 112 -2.33 24.08 4.88
C THR A 112 -3.62 23.30 4.60
N GLY A 113 -3.51 22.21 3.81
CA GLY A 113 -4.63 21.36 3.41
C GLY A 113 -5.37 21.82 2.16
N ASN A 114 -4.89 22.84 1.44
CA ASN A 114 -5.49 23.25 0.17
C ASN A 114 -4.99 22.36 -0.97
N ILE A 115 -5.83 22.14 -1.98
CA ILE A 115 -5.45 21.38 -3.18
C ILE A 115 -4.38 22.18 -3.93
N ALA A 116 -3.19 21.58 -4.06
CA ALA A 116 -2.09 22.12 -4.83
C ALA A 116 -2.15 21.66 -6.29
N GLU A 117 -2.49 20.39 -6.52
CA GLU A 117 -2.52 19.78 -7.85
C GLU A 117 -3.46 18.58 -7.88
N ILE A 118 -4.07 18.33 -9.04
CA ILE A 118 -4.76 17.07 -9.34
C ILE A 118 -4.07 16.49 -10.57
N TRP A 119 -3.55 15.27 -10.42
CA TRP A 119 -2.93 14.51 -11.49
C TRP A 119 -3.81 13.30 -11.83
N GLU A 120 -3.95 13.00 -13.12
CA GLU A 120 -4.63 11.80 -13.60
C GLU A 120 -3.76 11.12 -14.67
N ILE A 121 -3.83 9.80 -14.72
CA ILE A 121 -3.11 9.02 -15.72
C ILE A 121 -3.58 9.38 -17.14
N SER A 122 -2.62 9.53 -18.05
CA SER A 122 -2.91 9.70 -19.47
C SER A 122 -3.54 8.44 -20.06
N GLY A 123 -4.39 8.61 -21.09
CA GLY A 123 -4.97 7.50 -21.87
C GLY A 123 -3.96 6.73 -22.74
N GLU A 124 -2.67 6.96 -22.54
CA GLU A 124 -1.56 6.45 -23.34
C GLU A 124 -0.37 6.07 -22.43
N GLY A 125 0.52 5.24 -22.96
CA GLY A 125 1.76 4.83 -22.30
C GLY A 125 1.67 3.49 -21.57
N PRO A 126 2.84 2.91 -21.18
CA PRO A 126 2.90 1.56 -20.61
C PRO A 126 2.03 1.37 -19.37
N SER A 127 2.02 2.33 -18.46
CA SER A 127 1.23 2.27 -17.22
C SER A 127 -0.27 2.26 -17.47
N TYR A 128 -0.75 2.97 -18.50
CA TYR A 128 -2.16 2.95 -18.89
C TYR A 128 -2.60 1.54 -19.31
N TYR A 129 -1.80 0.85 -20.11
CA TYR A 129 -2.12 -0.51 -20.55
C TYR A 129 -2.21 -1.53 -19.42
N VAL A 130 -1.48 -1.32 -18.32
CA VAL A 130 -1.56 -2.17 -17.11
C VAL A 130 -2.91 -2.03 -16.40
N VAL A 131 -3.52 -0.84 -16.44
CA VAL A 131 -4.72 -0.52 -15.66
C VAL A 131 -6.00 -0.40 -16.48
N ARG A 132 -5.91 -0.27 -17.81
CA ARG A 132 -7.05 0.06 -18.70
C ARG A 132 -8.26 -0.84 -18.50
N ASP A 133 -8.05 -2.12 -18.23
CA ASP A 133 -9.11 -3.12 -18.11
C ASP A 133 -9.91 -2.95 -16.80
N ARG A 134 -9.32 -2.31 -15.78
CA ARG A 134 -9.95 -2.03 -14.48
C ARG A 134 -10.23 -0.54 -14.27
N LEU A 135 -9.79 0.33 -15.18
CA LEU A 135 -9.88 1.78 -15.03
C LEU A 135 -11.33 2.25 -14.92
N ALA A 136 -12.24 1.70 -15.74
CA ALA A 136 -13.66 2.04 -15.69
C ALA A 136 -14.32 1.65 -14.36
N GLU A 137 -13.99 0.47 -13.82
CA GLU A 137 -14.47 0.00 -12.51
C GLU A 137 -14.05 0.99 -11.40
N TYR A 138 -12.77 1.37 -11.38
CA TYR A 138 -12.22 2.24 -10.35
C TYR A 138 -12.71 3.68 -10.48
N ARG A 139 -12.85 4.20 -11.71
CA ARG A 139 -13.44 5.52 -11.95
C ARG A 139 -14.87 5.60 -11.45
N SER A 140 -15.67 4.56 -11.69
CA SER A 140 -17.03 4.46 -11.14
C SER A 140 -17.04 4.33 -9.61
N ARG A 141 -16.24 3.41 -9.06
CA ARG A 141 -16.16 3.15 -7.61
C ARG A 141 -15.78 4.41 -6.82
N TYR A 142 -14.79 5.15 -7.29
CA TYR A 142 -14.25 6.33 -6.61
C TYR A 142 -14.81 7.66 -7.13
N LYS A 143 -15.82 7.61 -8.03
CA LYS A 143 -16.49 8.80 -8.60
C LYS A 143 -15.49 9.80 -9.21
N LEU A 144 -14.55 9.28 -10.00
CA LEU A 144 -13.54 10.08 -10.70
C LEU A 144 -14.06 10.67 -12.02
N GLU A 145 -15.30 10.38 -12.42
CA GLU A 145 -15.90 10.93 -13.64
C GLU A 145 -16.37 12.37 -13.41
N HIS A 146 -15.98 13.27 -14.32
CA HIS A 146 -16.41 14.67 -14.40
C HIS A 146 -17.68 14.84 -15.23
#